data_AF-A0A8S3YWB0-F1
#
_entry.id   AF-A0A8S3YWB0-F1
#
_cell.length_a   1.000
_cell.length_b   1.000
_cell.length_c   1.000
_cell.angle_alpha   90.00
_cell.angle_beta   90.00
_cell.angle_gamma   90.00
#
_symmetry.space_group_name_H-M   'P 1'
#
loop_
_entity.id
_entity.type
_entity.pdbx_description
1 polymer ?
#
loop_
_entity_poly.entity_id
_entity_poly.type
_entity_poly.pdbx_seq_one_letter_code
_entity_poly.pdbx_strand_id
1 'polypeptide(L)'
;LSDDAGELNFEKVKEGRAFKSDFKSSDAFVYDNKKDLFVWIGKNASKEEQHNALTYAHRFLQKTTHPLLPITVVTEGRENKYFRTAIAA
;
A
#
# COMPACT_ATOMS: atom_id res chain seq x y z
N LEU A 1 6.45 -1.96 1.73
CA LEU A 1 7.67 -1.51 1.04
C LEU A 1 8.44 -0.74 2.06
N SER A 2 9.68 -1.14 2.29
CA SER A 2 10.58 -0.48 3.23
C SER A 2 11.98 -0.58 2.63
N ASP A 3 12.75 0.51 2.66
CA ASP A 3 14.16 0.55 2.26
C ASP A 3 15.14 0.69 3.45
N ASP A 4 14.68 0.47 4.68
CA ASP A 4 15.46 0.67 5.91
C ASP A 4 16.78 -0.15 5.95
N ALA A 5 16.83 -1.27 5.21
CA ALA A 5 18.03 -2.12 5.07
C ALA A 5 18.97 -1.71 3.91
N GLY A 6 18.67 -0.65 3.18
CA GLY A 6 19.40 -0.20 1.98
C GLY A 6 18.93 -0.85 0.66
N GLU A 7 17.96 -1.77 0.71
CA GLU A 7 17.31 -2.38 -0.45
C GLU A 7 15.78 -2.34 -0.28
N LEU A 8 15.05 -2.07 -1.36
CA LEU A 8 13.58 -2.04 -1.36
C LEU A 8 13.00 -3.44 -1.13
N ASN A 9 12.47 -3.69 0.07
CA ASN A 9 11.84 -4.94 0.43
C ASN A 9 10.30 -4.87 0.31
N PHE A 10 9.69 -5.84 -0.37
CA PHE A 10 8.23 -5.99 -0.44
C PHE A 10 7.79 -7.20 0.39
N GLU A 11 7.38 -6.94 1.64
CA GLU A 11 6.90 -7.96 2.55
C GLU A 11 5.43 -7.80 2.92
N LYS A 12 4.83 -8.92 3.31
CA LYS A 12 3.48 -8.95 3.86
C LYS A 12 3.54 -8.66 5.36
N VAL A 13 3.11 -7.47 5.73
CA VAL A 13 3.08 -7.01 7.14
C VAL A 13 1.86 -7.52 7.91
N LYS A 14 0.72 -7.76 7.24
CA LYS A 14 -0.53 -8.17 7.89
C LYS A 14 -1.44 -8.94 6.94
N GLU A 15 -2.26 -9.83 7.51
CA GLU A 15 -3.40 -10.44 6.84
C GLU A 15 -4.70 -10.09 7.57
N GLY A 16 -5.78 -9.84 6.82
CA GLY A 16 -7.09 -9.52 7.38
C GLY A 16 -7.38 -8.02 7.44
N ARG A 17 -8.07 -7.57 8.51
CA ARG A 17 -8.45 -6.16 8.67
C ARG A 17 -7.21 -5.32 8.96
N ALA A 18 -6.96 -4.33 8.10
CA ALA A 18 -5.97 -3.30 8.32
C ALA A 18 -6.59 -2.14 9.11
N PHE A 19 -5.84 -1.57 10.03
CA PHE A 19 -6.18 -0.39 10.81
C PHE A 19 -5.21 0.73 10.44
N LYS A 20 -5.59 1.97 10.73
CA LYS A 20 -4.72 3.12 10.44
C LYS A 20 -3.36 3.03 11.14
N SER A 21 -3.30 2.39 12.31
CA SER A 21 -2.05 2.16 13.05
C SER A 21 -1.08 1.17 12.38
N ASP A 22 -1.53 0.37 11.41
CA ASP A 22 -0.67 -0.56 10.68
C ASP A 22 0.15 0.15 9.58
N PHE A 23 -0.22 1.39 9.21
CA PHE A 23 0.46 2.18 8.18
C PHE A 23 1.48 3.11 8.84
N LYS A 24 2.77 2.87 8.57
CA LYS A 24 3.86 3.71 9.06
C LYS A 24 4.14 4.85 8.11
N SER A 25 4.23 6.08 8.62
CA SER A 25 4.51 7.27 7.81
C SER A 25 5.84 7.21 7.04
N SER A 26 6.78 6.37 7.46
CA SER A 26 8.09 6.21 6.84
C SER A 26 8.14 5.25 5.66
N ASP A 27 7.04 4.55 5.35
CA ASP A 27 7.03 3.43 4.41
C ASP A 27 5.86 3.55 3.41
N ALA A 28 5.89 2.77 2.33
CA ALA A 28 4.76 2.60 1.41
C ALA A 28 4.07 1.23 1.58
N PHE A 29 2.74 1.21 1.58
CA PHE A 29 1.92 0.02 1.82
C PHE A 29 1.02 -0.30 0.64
N VAL A 30 0.80 -1.59 0.43
CA VAL A 30 -0.17 -2.11 -0.53
C VAL A 30 -1.23 -2.87 0.24
N TYR A 31 -2.49 -2.46 0.10
CA TYR A 31 -3.65 -3.05 0.75
C TYR A 31 -4.63 -3.58 -0.30
N ASP A 32 -4.75 -4.90 -0.37
CA ASP A 32 -5.73 -5.60 -1.20
C ASP A 32 -6.95 -6.01 -0.37
N ASN A 33 -8.15 -5.63 -0.82
CA ASN A 33 -9.41 -6.06 -0.21
C ASN A 33 -10.25 -6.95 -1.14
N LYS A 34 -9.66 -7.47 -2.23
CA LYS A 34 -10.31 -8.27 -3.30
C LYS A 34 -11.36 -7.53 -4.14
N LYS A 35 -11.62 -6.26 -3.89
CA LYS A 35 -12.51 -5.38 -4.68
C LYS A 35 -11.75 -4.22 -5.31
N ASP A 36 -10.84 -3.64 -4.55
CA ASP A 36 -9.97 -2.54 -4.91
C ASP A 36 -8.60 -2.79 -4.28
N LEU A 37 -7.55 -2.39 -4.99
CA LEU A 37 -6.21 -2.36 -4.42
C LEU A 37 -5.84 -0.92 -4.08
N PHE A 38 -5.42 -0.68 -2.84
CA PHE A 38 -4.96 0.61 -2.39
C PHE A 38 -3.45 0.61 -2.22
N VAL A 39 -2.80 1.66 -2.72
CA VAL A 39 -1.40 1.96 -2.44
C VAL A 39 -1.39 3.16 -1.53
N TRP A 40 -0.96 2.98 -0.29
CA TRP A 40 -0.83 4.05 0.68
C TRP A 40 0.62 4.47 0.78
N ILE A 41 0.89 5.75 0.58
CA ILE A 41 2.23 6.33 0.61
C ILE A 41 2.38 7.16 1.88
N GLY A 42 3.31 6.75 2.75
CA GLY A 42 3.67 7.49 3.94
C GLY A 42 4.24 8.87 3.60
N LYS A 43 3.97 9.85 4.46
CA LYS A 43 4.44 11.24 4.27
C LYS A 43 5.96 11.35 4.28
N ASN A 44 6.62 10.47 5.02
CA ASN A 44 8.07 10.39 5.18
C ASN A 44 8.68 9.21 4.41
N ALA A 45 7.91 8.54 3.54
CA ALA A 45 8.42 7.47 2.69
C ALA A 45 9.51 7.99 1.75
N SER A 46 10.53 7.18 1.51
CA SER A 46 11.66 7.51 0.63
C SER A 46 11.20 7.70 -0.80
N LYS A 47 11.92 8.53 -1.58
CA LYS A 47 11.57 8.76 -3.01
C LYS A 47 11.52 7.46 -3.81
N GLU A 48 12.40 6.52 -3.49
CA GLU A 48 12.43 5.20 -4.12
C GLU A 48 11.17 4.39 -3.81
N GLU A 49 10.70 4.39 -2.57
CA GLU A 49 9.45 3.72 -2.21
C GLU A 49 8.25 4.38 -2.90
N GLN A 50 8.18 5.71 -2.89
CA GLN A 50 7.10 6.45 -3.56
C GLN A 50 7.05 6.15 -5.06
N HIS A 51 8.21 6.10 -5.72
CA HIS A 51 8.31 5.84 -7.15
C HIS A 51 7.96 4.39 -7.49
N ASN A 52 8.42 3.44 -6.68
CA ASN A 52 8.26 2.02 -6.97
C ASN A 52 6.94 1.44 -6.43
N ALA A 53 6.25 2.09 -5.50
CA ALA A 53 5.08 1.54 -4.83
C ALA A 53 3.98 1.08 -5.79
N LEU A 54 3.69 1.86 -6.83
CA LEU A 54 2.71 1.48 -7.84
C LEU A 54 3.18 0.27 -8.66
N THR A 55 4.47 0.22 -9.03
CA THR A 55 5.06 -0.90 -9.76
C THR A 55 4.98 -2.19 -8.96
N TYR A 56 5.32 -2.15 -7.67
CA TYR A 56 5.19 -3.30 -6.76
C TYR A 56 3.73 -3.71 -6.57
N ALA A 57 2.81 -2.75 -6.42
CA ALA A 57 1.38 -3.01 -6.34
C ALA A 57 0.85 -3.74 -7.58
N HIS A 58 1.24 -3.29 -8.77
CA HIS A 58 0.85 -3.93 -10.02
C HIS A 58 1.42 -5.35 -10.14
N ARG A 59 2.72 -5.53 -9.81
CA ARG A 59 3.37 -6.85 -9.77
C ARG A 59 2.74 -7.79 -8.76
N PHE A 60 2.31 -7.26 -7.60
CA PHE A 60 1.58 -8.02 -6.60
C PHE A 60 0.24 -8.50 -7.17
N LEU A 61 -0.55 -7.60 -7.76
CA LEU A 61 -1.82 -7.90 -8.42
C LEU A 61 -1.71 -9.01 -9.46
N GLN A 62 -0.69 -8.96 -10.31
CA GLN A 62 -0.43 -9.98 -11.34
C GLN A 62 -0.23 -11.39 -10.77
N LYS A 63 0.17 -11.52 -9.50
CA LYS A 63 0.35 -12.80 -8.79
C LYS A 63 -0.89 -13.24 -8.02
N THR A 64 -1.92 -12.41 -7.95
CA THR A 64 -3.19 -12.73 -7.26
C THR A 64 -4.22 -13.35 -8.21
N THR A 65 -5.37 -13.76 -7.67
CA THR A 65 -6.50 -14.27 -8.45
C THR A 65 -7.29 -13.19 -9.19
N HIS A 66 -6.94 -11.91 -9.03
CA HIS A 66 -7.71 -10.77 -9.54
C HIS A 66 -6.80 -9.67 -10.13
N PRO A 67 -5.98 -9.95 -11.15
CA PRO A 67 -4.95 -9.04 -11.65
C PRO A 67 -5.46 -7.73 -12.28
N LEU A 68 -6.77 -7.60 -12.50
CA LEU A 68 -7.40 -6.46 -13.18
C LEU A 68 -8.10 -5.49 -12.21
N LEU A 69 -7.92 -5.64 -10.89
CA LEU A 69 -8.53 -4.69 -9.96
C LEU A 69 -7.97 -3.27 -10.15
N PRO A 70 -8.82 -2.24 -9.95
CA PRO A 70 -8.36 -0.86 -9.97
C PRO A 70 -7.37 -0.62 -8.82
N ILE A 71 -6.29 0.10 -9.15
CA ILE A 71 -5.28 0.52 -8.19
C ILE A 71 -5.54 1.99 -7.83
N THR A 72 -5.79 2.26 -6.56
CA THR A 72 -5.97 3.62 -6.04
C THR A 72 -4.77 4.01 -5.19
N VAL A 73 -4.03 5.03 -5.60
CA VAL A 73 -2.91 5.58 -4.83
C VAL A 73 -3.43 6.69 -3.91
N VAL A 74 -3.09 6.60 -2.63
CA VAL A 74 -3.40 7.60 -1.61
C VAL A 74 -2.13 7.99 -0.87
N THR A 75 -2.06 9.25 -0.44
CA THR A 75 -0.95 9.77 0.37
C THR A 75 -1.43 10.04 1.79
N GLU A 76 -0.56 9.83 2.76
CA GLU A 76 -0.85 10.11 4.17
C GLU A 76 -1.35 11.55 4.36
N GLY A 77 -2.47 11.70 5.05
CA GLY A 77 -3.13 13.00 5.26
C GLY A 77 -4.01 13.48 4.10
N ARG A 78 -3.97 12.81 2.94
CA ARG A 78 -4.85 13.04 1.78
C ARG A 78 -5.62 11.79 1.38
N GLU A 79 -5.92 10.93 2.35
CA GLU A 79 -6.66 9.70 2.09
C GLU A 79 -8.11 9.99 1.72
N ASN A 80 -8.59 9.38 0.63
CA ASN A 80 -9.98 9.50 0.22
C ASN A 80 -10.92 8.68 1.11
N LYS A 81 -12.23 8.93 0.98
CA LYS A 81 -13.27 8.20 1.72
C LYS A 81 -13.27 6.69 1.44
N TYR A 82 -12.81 6.27 0.26
CA TYR A 82 -12.79 4.87 -0.15
C TYR A 82 -11.74 4.10 0.66
N PHE A 83 -10.52 4.63 0.76
CA PHE A 83 -9.46 4.07 1.59
C PHE A 83 -9.88 4.00 3.06
N ARG A 84 -10.43 5.08 3.60
CA ARG A 84 -10.89 5.13 5.01
C ARG A 84 -12.00 4.12 5.32
N THR A 85 -12.87 3.84 4.34
CA THR A 85 -13.92 2.81 4.49
C THR A 85 -13.36 1.40 4.32
N ALA A 86 -12.29 1.24 3.53
CA ALA A 86 -11.66 -0.04 3.27
C ALA A 86 -10.87 -0.56 4.48
N ILE A 87 -10.28 0.34 5.27
CA ILE A 87 -9.61 0.00 6.53
C ILE A 87 -10.61 0.02 7.70
N ALA A 88 -10.31 -0.74 8.75
CA ALA A 88 -11.06 -0.70 9.99
C ALA A 88 -10.80 0.62 10.74
N ALA A 89 -11.84 1.10 11.43
CA ALA A 89 -11.79 2.27 12.30
C ALA A 89 -10.88 2.03 13.52
#